data_AF-A0A396ZTX6-F1
#
_entry.id   AF-A0A396ZTX6-F1
#
_cell.length_a   1.000
_cell.length_b   1.000
_cell.length_c   1.000
_cell.angle_alpha   90.00
_cell.angle_beta   90.00
_cell.angle_gamma   90.00
#
_symmetry.space_group_name_H-M   'P 1'
#
loop_
_entity.id
_entity.type
_entity.pdbx_description
1 polymer ?
#
loop_
_entity_poly.entity_id
_entity_poly.type
_entity_poly.pdbx_seq_one_letter_code
_entity_poly.pdbx_strand_id
1 'polypeptide(L)'
;MNATTVPSKATIQGSFRAASTTRTYLTYQKQFFLFCQEVLAVDPASAGPSACTDFFHHLYGQGKTARTVDSAKTALVAYFRDLKVDPNPARDVESKQYVVGLQKYNKKNNIDDEKKAHPLSVHELSCLVNSLSTSHLFVGAMYRFLLSASYLGCFRISEMLNLTWDDVAIKNDGDSQYVSIRLRWHKKASVQSDCQIYHLVDEKSFPCLRVCGLFGDYVNFVKRASPNLATKSFVFPAYTIEANGTPKLNWYKHLDQNQVRLYINDAVQKCSELPTGNFFYSSL
;
A
#
# COMPACT_ATOMS: atom_id res chain seq x y z
N MET A 1 -16.23 -34.05 -17.07
CA MET A 1 -15.65 -32.76 -17.53
C MET A 1 -16.62 -31.66 -17.09
N ASN A 2 -16.30 -30.90 -16.04
CA ASN A 2 -17.17 -29.82 -15.59
C ASN A 2 -16.96 -28.61 -16.52
N ALA A 3 -18.04 -28.17 -17.17
CA ALA A 3 -18.04 -26.93 -17.92
C ALA A 3 -17.69 -25.78 -16.95
N THR A 4 -16.48 -25.25 -17.08
CA THR A 4 -16.10 -23.99 -16.43
C THR A 4 -17.00 -22.90 -16.99
N THR A 5 -18.02 -22.53 -16.21
CA THR A 5 -18.91 -21.40 -16.51
C THR A 5 -18.07 -20.16 -16.70
N VAL A 6 -18.09 -19.61 -17.92
CA VAL A 6 -17.37 -18.38 -18.25
C VAL A 6 -17.91 -17.26 -17.35
N PRO A 7 -17.05 -16.54 -16.60
CA PRO A 7 -17.49 -15.45 -15.74
C PRO A 7 -18.20 -14.36 -16.53
N SER A 8 -19.22 -13.73 -15.93
CA SER A 8 -19.95 -12.64 -16.59
C SER A 8 -19.03 -11.44 -16.87
N LYS A 9 -19.36 -10.63 -17.88
CA LYS A 9 -18.64 -9.36 -18.17
C LYS A 9 -18.55 -8.46 -16.93
N ALA A 10 -19.62 -8.40 -16.13
CA ALA A 10 -19.64 -7.64 -14.89
C ALA A 10 -18.68 -8.23 -13.83
N THR A 11 -18.56 -9.55 -13.75
CA THR A 11 -17.59 -10.24 -12.88
C THR A 11 -16.15 -9.90 -13.28
N ILE A 12 -15.83 -9.96 -14.58
CA ILE A 12 -14.50 -9.65 -15.11
C ILE A 12 -14.13 -8.18 -14.88
N GLN A 13 -15.06 -7.26 -15.15
CA GLN A 13 -14.87 -5.83 -14.85
C GLN A 13 -14.79 -5.56 -13.34
N GLY A 14 -15.50 -6.34 -12.54
CA GLY A 14 -15.43 -6.32 -11.08
C GLY A 14 -14.06 -6.71 -10.54
N SER A 15 -13.37 -7.65 -11.19
CA SER A 15 -12.00 -8.06 -10.83
C SER A 15 -10.96 -6.94 -10.95
N PHE A 16 -11.24 -5.90 -11.75
CA PHE A 16 -10.40 -4.71 -11.81
C PHE A 16 -10.45 -3.89 -10.51
N ARG A 17 -11.54 -3.98 -9.73
CA ARG A 17 -11.61 -3.34 -8.42
C ARG A 17 -10.79 -4.15 -7.43
N ALA A 18 -9.70 -3.55 -6.95
CA ALA A 18 -8.91 -4.15 -5.89
C ALA A 18 -9.76 -4.41 -4.63
N ALA A 19 -9.48 -5.49 -3.90
CA ALA A 19 -10.16 -5.81 -2.63
C ALA A 19 -10.14 -4.65 -1.62
N SER A 20 -9.13 -3.78 -1.69
CA SER A 20 -9.05 -2.53 -0.92
C SER A 20 -10.15 -1.53 -1.28
N THR A 21 -10.44 -1.33 -2.56
CA THR A 21 -11.54 -0.47 -3.03
C THR A 21 -12.89 -0.99 -2.54
N THR A 22 -13.13 -2.29 -2.62
CA THR A 22 -14.36 -2.92 -2.11
C THR A 22 -14.50 -2.70 -0.60
N ARG A 23 -13.43 -2.89 0.17
CA ARG A 23 -13.43 -2.65 1.62
C ARG A 23 -13.74 -1.18 1.95
N THR A 24 -13.10 -0.24 1.26
CA THR A 24 -13.36 1.19 1.43
C THR A 24 -14.82 1.54 1.14
N TYR A 25 -15.39 0.98 0.06
CA TYR A 25 -16.80 1.24 -0.27
C TYR A 25 -17.73 0.71 0.81
N LEU A 26 -17.55 -0.53 1.26
CA LEU A 26 -18.36 -1.11 2.32
C LEU A 26 -18.27 -0.30 3.62
N THR A 27 -17.09 0.23 3.96
CA THR A 27 -16.94 1.10 5.13
C THR A 27 -17.81 2.35 5.05
N TYR A 28 -17.75 3.10 3.93
CA TYR A 28 -18.54 4.33 3.79
C TYR A 28 -20.04 4.05 3.62
N GLN A 29 -20.41 2.94 2.99
CA GLN A 29 -21.80 2.51 2.88
C GLN A 29 -22.39 2.19 4.27
N LYS A 30 -21.64 1.50 5.13
CA LYS A 30 -22.05 1.25 6.52
C LYS A 30 -22.17 2.54 7.33
N GLN A 31 -21.21 3.46 7.18
CA GLN A 31 -21.27 4.77 7.87
C GLN A 31 -22.47 5.59 7.41
N PHE A 32 -22.78 5.57 6.12
CA PHE A 32 -23.96 6.24 5.58
C PHE A 32 -25.26 5.62 6.11
N PHE A 33 -25.33 4.28 6.16
CA PHE A 33 -26.47 3.57 6.75
C PHE A 33 -26.73 4.01 8.19
N LEU A 34 -25.69 4.01 9.04
CA LEU A 34 -25.80 4.46 10.42
C LEU A 34 -26.20 5.93 10.51
N PHE A 35 -25.61 6.81 9.69
CA PHE A 35 -25.96 8.22 9.65
C PHE A 35 -27.44 8.45 9.27
N CYS A 36 -27.94 7.75 8.26
CA CYS A 36 -29.33 7.84 7.85
C CYS A 36 -30.29 7.38 8.95
N GLN A 37 -29.97 6.29 9.66
CA GLN A 37 -30.81 5.79 10.75
C GLN A 37 -30.76 6.66 12.00
N GLU A 38 -29.56 7.05 12.42
CA GLU A 38 -29.34 7.68 13.73
C GLU A 38 -29.48 9.20 13.70
N VAL A 39 -29.18 9.84 12.57
CA VAL A 39 -29.14 11.32 12.47
C VAL A 39 -30.31 11.85 11.66
N LEU A 40 -30.54 11.30 10.47
CA LEU A 40 -31.59 11.80 9.58
C LEU A 40 -32.95 11.13 9.81
N ALA A 41 -32.98 10.00 10.50
CA ALA A 41 -34.17 9.15 10.66
C ALA A 41 -34.87 8.82 9.32
N VAL A 42 -34.09 8.60 8.27
CA VAL A 42 -34.57 8.23 6.92
C VAL A 42 -34.08 6.84 6.53
N ASP A 43 -34.83 6.17 5.66
CA ASP A 43 -34.36 4.95 5.03
C ASP A 43 -33.17 5.25 4.09
N PRO A 44 -32.01 4.61 4.29
CA PRO A 44 -30.83 4.80 3.44
C PRO A 44 -31.09 4.55 1.95
N ALA A 45 -32.02 3.64 1.62
CA ALA A 45 -32.34 3.34 0.22
C ALA A 45 -33.19 4.42 -0.45
N SER A 46 -33.95 5.19 0.32
CA SER A 46 -34.76 6.33 -0.16
C SER A 46 -34.06 7.68 0.01
N ALA A 47 -32.81 7.70 0.46
CA ALA A 47 -32.09 8.93 0.76
C ALA A 47 -31.86 9.77 -0.52
N GLY A 48 -32.26 11.04 -0.48
CA GLY A 48 -32.11 11.99 -1.60
C GLY A 48 -30.74 12.67 -1.67
N PRO A 49 -30.54 13.59 -2.63
CA PRO A 49 -29.30 14.37 -2.78
C PRO A 49 -28.89 15.12 -1.51
N SER A 50 -29.84 15.75 -0.80
CA SER A 50 -29.55 16.50 0.42
C SER A 50 -29.07 15.59 1.57
N ALA A 51 -29.63 14.38 1.70
CA ALA A 51 -29.13 13.42 2.69
C ALA A 51 -27.68 12.97 2.38
N CYS A 52 -27.31 12.90 1.09
CA CYS A 52 -25.94 12.63 0.68
C CYS A 52 -25.00 13.79 1.03
N THR A 53 -25.41 15.04 0.78
CA THR A 53 -24.60 16.23 1.09
C THR A 53 -24.47 16.45 2.59
N ASP A 54 -25.51 16.19 3.38
CA ASP A 54 -25.47 16.21 4.84
C ASP A 54 -24.50 15.17 5.39
N PHE A 55 -24.49 13.95 4.83
CA PHE A 55 -23.50 12.94 5.19
C PHE A 55 -22.07 13.37 4.84
N PHE A 56 -21.86 13.98 3.67
CA PHE A 56 -20.55 14.52 3.28
C PHE A 56 -20.10 15.64 4.23
N HIS A 57 -21.04 16.50 4.66
CA HIS A 57 -20.79 17.52 5.65
C HIS A 57 -20.44 16.93 7.02
N HIS A 58 -21.17 15.90 7.45
CA HIS A 58 -20.90 15.17 8.69
C HIS A 58 -19.48 14.56 8.68
N LEU A 59 -19.09 13.90 7.60
CA LEU A 59 -17.72 13.37 7.46
C LEU A 59 -16.67 14.49 7.54
N TYR A 60 -16.92 15.62 6.88
CA TYR A 60 -16.00 16.76 6.96
C TYR A 60 -15.92 17.34 8.37
N GLY A 61 -17.04 17.46 9.08
CA GLY A 61 -17.10 17.90 10.49
C GLY A 61 -16.36 16.96 11.45
N GLN A 62 -16.24 15.68 11.11
CA GLN A 62 -15.39 14.71 11.82
C GLN A 62 -13.88 14.84 11.48
N GLY A 63 -13.48 15.87 10.74
CA GLY A 63 -12.10 16.12 10.33
C GLY A 63 -11.62 15.24 9.17
N LYS A 64 -12.52 14.63 8.38
CA LYS A 64 -12.11 13.89 7.17
C LYS A 64 -11.70 14.87 6.06
N THR A 65 -10.64 14.53 5.32
CA THR A 65 -10.17 15.37 4.21
C THR A 65 -11.15 15.40 3.05
N ALA A 66 -11.09 16.44 2.20
CA ALA A 66 -11.94 16.55 1.02
C ALA A 66 -11.79 15.35 0.06
N ARG A 67 -10.58 14.78 -0.05
CA ARG A 67 -10.31 13.52 -0.79
C ARG A 67 -11.07 12.33 -0.20
N THR A 68 -11.15 12.25 1.13
CA THR A 68 -11.86 11.19 1.84
C THR A 68 -13.37 11.31 1.59
N VAL A 69 -13.90 12.53 1.62
CA VAL A 69 -15.31 12.81 1.32
C VAL A 69 -15.65 12.44 -0.13
N ASP A 70 -14.79 12.76 -1.10
CA ASP A 70 -15.00 12.35 -2.51
C ASP A 70 -14.97 10.82 -2.70
N SER A 71 -14.13 10.13 -1.92
CA SER A 71 -14.11 8.65 -1.88
C SER A 71 -15.43 8.09 -1.33
N ALA A 72 -15.99 8.71 -0.28
CA ALA A 72 -17.30 8.36 0.25
C ALA A 72 -18.41 8.61 -0.76
N LYS A 73 -18.41 9.75 -1.47
CA LYS A 73 -19.35 10.00 -2.59
C LYS A 73 -19.29 8.89 -3.62
N THR A 74 -18.08 8.49 -4.03
CA THR A 74 -17.89 7.41 -5.01
C THR A 74 -18.44 6.07 -4.50
N ALA A 75 -18.29 5.78 -3.21
CA ALA A 75 -18.88 4.60 -2.57
C ALA A 75 -20.43 4.64 -2.58
N LEU A 76 -21.04 5.80 -2.34
CA LEU A 76 -22.49 5.98 -2.42
C LEU A 76 -23.02 5.87 -3.85
N VAL A 77 -22.29 6.41 -4.84
CA VAL A 77 -22.62 6.20 -6.26
C VAL A 77 -22.69 4.72 -6.59
N ALA A 78 -21.73 3.92 -6.08
CA ALA A 78 -21.75 2.47 -6.26
C ALA A 78 -22.94 1.82 -5.54
N TYR A 79 -23.23 2.22 -4.30
CA TYR A 79 -24.36 1.72 -3.52
C TYR A 79 -25.71 1.93 -4.23
N PHE A 80 -26.04 3.17 -4.60
CA PHE A 80 -27.30 3.48 -5.27
C PHE A 80 -27.42 2.82 -6.64
N ARG A 81 -26.30 2.64 -7.35
CA ARG A 81 -26.29 1.86 -8.60
C ARG A 81 -26.63 0.39 -8.33
N ASP A 82 -26.06 -0.20 -7.28
CA ASP A 82 -26.28 -1.61 -6.96
C ASP A 82 -27.73 -1.83 -6.46
N LEU A 83 -28.35 -0.81 -5.84
CA LEU A 83 -29.79 -0.74 -5.54
C LEU A 83 -30.69 -0.36 -6.73
N LYS A 84 -30.12 -0.05 -7.89
CA LYS A 84 -30.84 0.40 -9.11
C LYS A 84 -31.70 1.66 -8.89
N VAL A 85 -31.26 2.56 -8.01
CA VAL A 85 -31.90 3.86 -7.79
C VAL A 85 -31.52 4.82 -8.93
N ASP A 86 -32.54 5.33 -9.63
CA ASP A 86 -32.42 6.32 -10.70
C ASP A 86 -33.51 7.39 -10.56
N PRO A 87 -33.18 8.69 -10.53
CA PRO A 87 -31.84 9.28 -10.62
C PRO A 87 -30.97 8.95 -9.39
N ASN A 88 -29.67 8.71 -9.61
CA ASN A 88 -28.73 8.41 -8.53
C ASN A 88 -28.43 9.67 -7.70
N PRO A 89 -28.82 9.74 -6.41
CA PRO A 89 -28.73 10.96 -5.61
C PRO A 89 -27.28 11.39 -5.34
N ALA A 90 -26.33 10.46 -5.26
CA ALA A 90 -24.91 10.78 -5.08
C ALA A 90 -24.23 11.27 -6.38
N ARG A 91 -24.89 11.13 -7.54
CA ARG A 91 -24.47 11.72 -8.82
C ARG A 91 -25.16 13.05 -9.12
N ASP A 92 -26.12 13.44 -8.30
CA ASP A 92 -26.86 14.67 -8.48
C ASP A 92 -25.94 15.91 -8.50
N VAL A 93 -26.42 16.97 -9.15
CA VAL A 93 -25.70 18.24 -9.28
C VAL A 93 -25.34 18.80 -7.90
N GLU A 94 -26.26 18.73 -6.92
CA GLU A 94 -26.04 19.20 -5.55
C GLU A 94 -24.89 18.44 -4.88
N SER A 95 -24.94 17.10 -4.91
CA SER A 95 -23.89 16.22 -4.38
C SER A 95 -22.52 16.47 -5.02
N LYS A 96 -22.49 16.69 -6.33
CA LYS A 96 -21.26 17.00 -7.07
C LYS A 96 -20.72 18.38 -6.70
N GLN A 97 -21.58 19.39 -6.65
CA GLN A 97 -21.21 20.77 -6.33
C GLN A 97 -20.68 20.89 -4.91
N TYR A 98 -21.27 20.18 -3.95
CA TYR A 98 -20.79 20.19 -2.56
C TYR A 98 -19.33 19.72 -2.44
N VAL A 99 -18.99 18.57 -3.02
CA VAL A 99 -17.61 18.03 -2.95
C VAL A 99 -16.60 18.93 -3.68
N VAL A 100 -16.98 19.51 -4.83
CA VAL A 100 -16.13 20.48 -5.54
C VAL A 100 -15.98 21.77 -4.72
N GLY A 101 -17.06 22.23 -4.09
CA GLY A 101 -17.07 23.39 -3.20
C GLY A 101 -16.13 23.18 -2.01
N LEU A 102 -16.15 22.00 -1.41
CA LEU A 102 -15.27 21.62 -0.31
C LEU A 102 -13.79 21.67 -0.72
N GLN A 103 -13.43 21.12 -1.88
CA GLN A 103 -12.06 21.18 -2.40
C GLN A 103 -11.61 22.62 -2.65
N LYS A 104 -12.48 23.46 -3.23
CA LYS A 104 -12.20 24.89 -3.45
C LYS A 104 -12.03 25.64 -2.12
N TYR A 105 -12.88 25.36 -1.15
CA TYR A 105 -12.81 25.94 0.20
C TYR A 105 -11.50 25.58 0.89
N ASN A 106 -11.12 24.29 0.90
CA ASN A 106 -9.88 23.85 1.51
C ASN A 106 -8.65 24.50 0.87
N LYS A 107 -8.62 24.57 -0.46
CA LYS A 107 -7.53 25.23 -1.20
C LYS A 107 -7.43 26.72 -0.87
N LYS A 108 -8.56 27.42 -0.76
CA LYS A 108 -8.58 28.86 -0.43
C LYS A 108 -8.09 29.14 1.00
N ASN A 109 -8.34 28.20 1.92
CA ASN A 109 -8.04 28.36 3.35
C ASN A 109 -6.77 27.59 3.78
N ASN A 110 -5.97 27.07 2.85
CA ASN A 110 -4.76 26.27 3.12
C ASN A 110 -5.00 25.09 4.10
N ILE A 111 -6.18 24.47 4.04
CA ILE A 111 -6.53 23.28 4.83
C ILE A 111 -5.96 22.01 4.16
N ASP A 112 -5.88 22.03 2.83
CA ASP A 112 -5.42 20.93 1.98
C ASP A 112 -3.89 20.91 1.80
N ASP A 113 -3.10 21.49 2.71
CA ASP A 113 -1.66 21.24 2.75
C ASP A 113 -1.47 19.75 3.00
N GLU A 114 -1.41 18.99 1.90
CA GLU A 114 -0.95 17.61 1.89
C GLU A 114 0.38 17.67 2.63
N LYS A 115 0.43 17.09 3.82
CA LYS A 115 1.68 16.79 4.51
C LYS A 115 2.44 15.87 3.56
N LYS A 116 3.19 16.47 2.62
CA LYS A 116 4.08 15.75 1.73
C LYS A 116 5.00 14.95 2.63
N ALA A 117 5.28 13.69 2.26
CA ALA A 117 6.33 12.96 2.96
C ALA A 117 7.56 13.84 3.02
N HIS A 118 8.19 13.84 4.19
CA HIS A 118 9.54 14.36 4.32
C HIS A 118 10.43 13.55 3.38
N PRO A 119 11.04 14.16 2.35
CA PRO A 119 12.00 13.46 1.52
C PRO A 119 13.23 13.15 2.38
N LEU A 120 13.57 11.87 2.51
CA LEU A 120 14.75 11.47 3.27
C LEU A 120 16.02 11.93 2.58
N SER A 121 16.87 12.64 3.32
CA SER A 121 18.25 12.89 2.94
C SER A 121 19.05 11.58 2.89
N VAL A 122 20.19 11.60 2.20
CA VAL A 122 21.11 10.43 2.15
C VAL A 122 21.57 10.03 3.55
N HIS A 123 21.77 11.01 4.44
CA HIS A 123 22.15 10.79 5.83
C HIS A 123 21.05 10.06 6.60
N GLU A 124 19.81 10.57 6.57
CA GLU A 124 18.66 9.92 7.22
C GLU A 124 18.41 8.52 6.66
N LEU A 125 18.54 8.35 5.34
CA LEU A 125 18.40 7.03 4.72
C LEU A 125 19.48 6.06 5.21
N SER A 126 20.73 6.53 5.36
CA SER A 126 21.82 5.76 5.93
C SER A 126 21.54 5.36 7.38
N CYS A 127 21.11 6.31 8.22
CA CYS A 127 20.77 6.03 9.62
C CYS A 127 19.63 5.01 9.73
N LEU A 128 18.60 5.11 8.88
CA LEU A 128 17.50 4.15 8.84
C LEU A 128 17.98 2.76 8.41
N VAL A 129 18.71 2.63 7.29
CA VAL A 129 19.21 1.33 6.83
C VAL A 129 20.10 0.67 7.90
N ASN A 130 20.96 1.47 8.54
CA ASN A 130 21.87 0.97 9.57
C ASN A 130 21.15 0.61 10.88
N SER A 131 20.10 1.31 11.27
CA SER A 131 19.36 0.98 12.49
C SER A 131 18.64 -0.37 12.39
N LEU A 132 18.22 -0.77 11.19
CA LEU A 132 17.64 -2.10 10.92
C LEU A 132 18.63 -3.25 11.18
N SER A 133 19.93 -2.98 11.32
CA SER A 133 20.93 -4.00 11.73
C SER A 133 20.72 -4.58 13.11
N THR A 134 20.12 -3.79 14.00
CA THR A 134 20.31 -3.93 15.44
C THR A 134 19.41 -4.99 16.08
N SER A 135 18.47 -5.57 15.33
CA SER A 135 17.53 -6.56 15.86
C SER A 135 18.08 -7.99 15.76
N HIS A 136 17.76 -8.71 14.68
CA HIS A 136 18.24 -10.07 14.43
C HIS A 136 18.86 -10.11 13.04
N LEU A 137 19.99 -10.81 12.86
CA LEU A 137 20.77 -10.80 11.60
C LEU A 137 19.91 -11.10 10.36
N PHE A 138 19.09 -12.16 10.40
CA PHE A 138 18.17 -12.49 9.29
C PHE A 138 17.14 -11.38 9.04
N VAL A 139 16.49 -10.89 10.10
CA VAL A 139 15.37 -9.93 9.98
C VAL A 139 15.91 -8.58 9.52
N GLY A 140 17.04 -8.15 10.07
CA GLY A 140 17.72 -6.94 9.65
C GLY A 140 18.17 -6.98 8.20
N ALA A 141 18.75 -8.09 7.74
CA ALA A 141 19.11 -8.26 6.32
C ALA A 141 17.88 -8.20 5.41
N MET A 142 16.79 -8.87 5.80
CA MET A 142 15.51 -8.86 5.07
C MET A 142 14.95 -7.44 4.91
N TYR A 143 14.84 -6.68 6.01
CA TYR A 143 14.29 -5.32 5.97
C TYR A 143 15.20 -4.33 5.24
N ARG A 144 16.53 -4.47 5.37
CA ARG A 144 17.48 -3.63 4.62
C ARG A 144 17.36 -3.84 3.11
N PHE A 145 17.25 -5.09 2.66
CA PHE A 145 16.98 -5.38 1.25
C PHE A 145 15.61 -4.85 0.81
N LEU A 146 14.54 -5.12 1.58
CA LEU A 146 13.18 -4.62 1.30
C LEU A 146 13.18 -3.10 1.09
N LEU A 147 13.74 -2.36 2.05
CA LEU A 147 13.74 -0.90 2.04
C LEU A 147 14.54 -0.35 0.85
N SER A 148 15.75 -0.89 0.64
CA SER A 148 16.67 -0.40 -0.40
C SER A 148 16.14 -0.67 -1.80
N ALA A 149 15.61 -1.88 -2.04
CA ALA A 149 15.00 -2.21 -3.33
C ALA A 149 13.70 -1.43 -3.58
N SER A 150 12.89 -1.19 -2.53
CA SER A 150 11.68 -0.36 -2.65
C SER A 150 12.02 1.09 -2.99
N TYR A 151 13.03 1.65 -2.32
CA TYR A 151 13.47 3.03 -2.51
C TYR A 151 14.05 3.25 -3.92
N LEU A 152 14.98 2.39 -4.36
CA LEU A 152 15.60 2.50 -5.69
C LEU A 152 14.61 2.22 -6.82
N GLY A 153 13.75 1.23 -6.65
CA GLY A 153 12.75 0.85 -7.65
C GLY A 153 11.51 1.72 -7.66
N CYS A 154 11.34 2.61 -6.68
CA CYS A 154 10.08 3.30 -6.42
C CYS A 154 8.87 2.34 -6.32
N PHE A 155 9.11 1.13 -5.79
CA PHE A 155 8.11 0.09 -5.68
C PHE A 155 7.29 0.28 -4.42
N ARG A 156 5.99 0.01 -4.50
CA ARG A 156 5.16 -0.03 -3.29
C ARG A 156 5.59 -1.20 -2.44
N ILE A 157 5.61 -1.02 -1.11
CA ILE A 157 5.79 -2.16 -0.18
C ILE A 157 4.88 -3.34 -0.55
N SER A 158 3.61 -3.10 -0.89
CA SER A 158 2.69 -4.19 -1.26
C SER A 158 3.14 -5.01 -2.48
N GLU A 159 3.82 -4.37 -3.44
CA GLU A 159 4.33 -5.05 -4.64
C GLU A 159 5.55 -5.91 -4.25
N MET A 160 6.44 -5.35 -3.43
CA MET A 160 7.63 -6.05 -2.94
C MET A 160 7.30 -7.26 -2.08
N LEU A 161 6.35 -7.14 -1.15
CA LEU A 161 5.97 -8.24 -0.26
C LEU A 161 5.34 -9.43 -1.01
N ASN A 162 4.82 -9.22 -2.22
CA ASN A 162 4.25 -10.29 -3.05
C ASN A 162 5.29 -10.97 -3.96
N LEU A 163 6.55 -10.56 -3.92
CA LEU A 163 7.61 -11.21 -4.70
C LEU A 163 7.84 -12.65 -4.23
N THR A 164 8.01 -13.54 -5.20
CA THR A 164 8.51 -14.90 -4.98
C THR A 164 9.95 -15.00 -5.43
N TRP A 165 10.68 -16.05 -5.01
CA TRP A 165 12.07 -16.24 -5.43
C TRP A 165 12.23 -16.46 -6.94
N ASP A 166 11.17 -16.84 -7.66
CA ASP A 166 11.12 -16.83 -9.13
C ASP A 166 11.20 -15.42 -9.75
N ASP A 167 10.91 -14.38 -8.98
CA ASP A 167 10.80 -13.00 -9.45
C ASP A 167 12.06 -12.17 -9.19
N VAL A 168 13.00 -12.65 -8.37
CA VAL A 168 14.19 -11.89 -7.96
C VAL A 168 15.45 -12.69 -8.22
N ALA A 169 16.40 -12.11 -8.95
CA ALA A 169 17.68 -12.74 -9.22
C ALA A 169 18.80 -11.71 -9.26
N ILE A 170 19.98 -12.07 -8.76
CA ILE A 170 21.19 -11.31 -9.03
C ILE A 170 21.72 -11.68 -10.41
N LYS A 171 22.12 -10.69 -11.19
CA LYS A 171 22.69 -10.86 -12.53
C LYS A 171 23.94 -10.02 -12.67
N ASN A 172 24.81 -10.45 -13.58
CA ASN A 172 26.00 -9.70 -13.96
C ASN A 172 25.89 -9.39 -15.46
N ASP A 173 26.30 -8.18 -15.84
CA ASP A 173 26.48 -7.74 -17.22
C ASP A 173 27.85 -7.08 -17.33
N GLY A 174 28.81 -7.81 -17.90
CA GLY A 174 30.24 -7.49 -17.79
C GLY A 174 30.69 -7.40 -16.34
N ASP A 175 31.31 -6.27 -15.98
CA ASP A 175 31.78 -5.97 -14.62
C ASP A 175 30.67 -5.41 -13.70
N SER A 176 29.45 -5.19 -14.23
CA SER A 176 28.34 -4.60 -13.47
C SER A 176 27.42 -5.67 -12.91
N GLN A 177 27.10 -5.57 -11.62
CA GLN A 177 26.15 -6.43 -10.94
C GLN A 177 24.85 -5.67 -10.66
N TYR A 178 23.71 -6.33 -10.84
CA TYR A 178 22.40 -5.76 -10.55
C TYR A 178 21.42 -6.81 -10.00
N VAL A 179 20.42 -6.35 -9.26
CA VAL A 179 19.28 -7.16 -8.81
C VAL A 179 18.14 -6.98 -9.81
N SER A 180 17.78 -8.07 -10.48
CA SER A 180 16.64 -8.14 -11.39
C SER A 180 15.36 -8.45 -10.58
N ILE A 181 14.35 -7.60 -10.67
CA ILE A 181 13.05 -7.76 -9.99
C ILE A 181 11.93 -7.77 -11.04
N ARG A 182 11.12 -8.83 -11.03
CA ARG A 182 9.96 -9.00 -11.90
C ARG A 182 8.66 -8.72 -11.14
N LEU A 183 8.01 -7.61 -11.45
CA LEU A 183 6.69 -7.29 -10.89
C LEU A 183 5.57 -7.80 -11.78
N ARG A 184 4.70 -8.63 -11.20
CA ARG A 184 3.46 -9.11 -11.82
C ARG A 184 2.32 -8.17 -11.38
N TRP A 185 1.59 -7.59 -12.33
CA TRP A 185 0.45 -6.69 -12.09
C TRP A 185 0.77 -5.40 -11.32
N HIS A 186 1.43 -4.45 -11.99
CA HIS A 186 1.69 -3.12 -11.43
C HIS A 186 0.45 -2.21 -11.54
N LYS A 187 0.03 -1.56 -10.44
CA LYS A 187 -1.21 -0.76 -10.34
C LYS A 187 -1.27 0.43 -11.33
N LYS A 188 -0.13 0.88 -11.86
CA LYS A 188 -0.02 2.03 -12.78
C LYS A 188 0.54 1.67 -14.16
N ALA A 189 0.91 0.42 -14.42
CA ALA A 189 1.37 0.04 -15.74
C ALA A 189 0.16 -0.09 -16.68
N SER A 190 0.21 0.53 -17.86
CA SER A 190 -0.66 0.15 -18.96
C SER A 190 -0.45 -1.34 -19.23
N VAL A 191 -1.54 -2.10 -19.31
CA VAL A 191 -1.57 -3.58 -19.29
C VAL A 191 -1.13 -4.16 -20.64
N GLN A 192 0.04 -3.77 -21.15
CA GLN A 192 0.59 -4.29 -22.40
C GLN A 192 1.43 -5.56 -22.18
N SER A 193 1.91 -5.82 -20.96
CA SER A 193 2.71 -7.00 -20.63
C SER A 193 2.29 -7.62 -19.29
N ASP A 194 2.35 -8.95 -19.21
CA ASP A 194 1.98 -9.74 -18.02
C ASP A 194 2.90 -9.49 -16.80
N CYS A 195 4.05 -8.87 -17.05
CA CYS A 195 4.97 -8.41 -16.02
C CYS A 195 5.86 -7.25 -16.52
N GLN A 196 6.51 -6.57 -15.59
CA GLN A 196 7.59 -5.62 -15.85
C GLN A 196 8.83 -6.06 -15.09
N ILE A 197 9.98 -6.01 -15.76
CA ILE A 197 11.28 -6.37 -15.18
C ILE A 197 12.08 -5.10 -14.97
N TYR A 198 12.62 -4.95 -13.76
CA TYR A 198 13.44 -3.83 -13.34
C TYR A 198 14.83 -4.35 -12.96
N HIS A 199 15.85 -3.56 -13.26
CA HIS A 199 17.24 -3.86 -12.93
C HIS A 199 17.74 -2.79 -11.97
N LEU A 200 17.97 -3.17 -10.71
CA LEU A 200 18.45 -2.27 -9.68
C LEU A 200 19.96 -2.42 -9.54
N VAL A 201 20.68 -1.31 -9.65
CA VAL A 201 22.14 -1.23 -9.48
C VAL A 201 22.49 -0.54 -8.17
N ASP A 202 23.73 -0.72 -7.72
CA ASP A 202 24.27 0.04 -6.59
C ASP A 202 24.48 1.51 -7.00
N GLU A 203 23.54 2.37 -6.60
CA GLU A 203 23.55 3.77 -6.95
C GLU A 203 24.60 4.58 -6.18
N LYS A 204 25.48 5.27 -6.91
CA LYS A 204 26.57 6.08 -6.33
C LYS A 204 26.04 7.26 -5.50
N SER A 205 24.89 7.80 -5.87
CA SER A 205 24.22 8.89 -5.12
C SER A 205 23.63 8.43 -3.79
N PHE A 206 23.39 7.11 -3.63
CA PHE A 206 22.83 6.50 -2.43
C PHE A 206 23.71 5.34 -1.95
N PRO A 207 24.96 5.62 -1.53
CA PRO A 207 25.94 4.58 -1.22
C PRO A 207 25.57 3.75 0.02
N CYS A 208 24.57 4.15 0.79
CA CYS A 208 24.04 3.39 1.92
C CYS A 208 23.12 2.23 1.48
N LEU A 209 22.54 2.28 0.27
CA LEU A 209 21.54 1.31 -0.17
C LEU A 209 22.15 0.02 -0.69
N ARG A 210 23.31 0.05 -1.38
CA ARG A 210 24.09 -1.13 -1.87
C ARG A 210 23.24 -2.38 -2.11
N VAL A 211 22.23 -2.25 -2.97
CA VAL A 211 21.15 -3.24 -3.15
C VAL A 211 21.69 -4.62 -3.53
N CYS A 212 22.76 -4.69 -4.32
CA CYS A 212 23.39 -5.94 -4.70
C CYS A 212 24.02 -6.64 -3.49
N GLY A 213 24.78 -5.90 -2.69
CA GLY A 213 25.40 -6.40 -1.45
C GLY A 213 24.35 -6.83 -0.43
N LEU A 214 23.34 -6.00 -0.18
CA LEU A 214 22.25 -6.31 0.76
C LEU A 214 21.43 -7.53 0.33
N PHE A 215 21.17 -7.68 -0.97
CA PHE A 215 20.52 -8.88 -1.49
C PHE A 215 21.39 -10.12 -1.28
N GLY A 216 22.69 -10.03 -1.57
CA GLY A 216 23.64 -11.11 -1.34
C GLY A 216 23.69 -11.56 0.12
N ASP A 217 23.78 -10.61 1.06
CA ASP A 217 23.74 -10.88 2.49
C ASP A 217 22.44 -11.58 2.90
N TYR A 218 21.30 -11.09 2.40
CA TYR A 218 20.01 -11.68 2.70
C TYR A 218 19.90 -13.11 2.16
N VAL A 219 20.30 -13.35 0.90
CA VAL A 219 20.30 -14.68 0.29
C VAL A 219 21.18 -15.65 1.07
N ASN A 220 22.33 -15.21 1.60
CA ASN A 220 23.20 -16.05 2.42
C ASN A 220 22.49 -16.52 3.70
N PHE A 221 21.73 -15.65 4.37
CA PHE A 221 20.92 -16.05 5.52
C PHE A 221 19.76 -16.96 5.13
N VAL A 222 19.09 -16.72 4.00
CA VAL A 222 18.02 -17.58 3.48
C VAL A 222 18.53 -18.99 3.21
N LYS A 223 19.68 -19.13 2.54
CA LYS A 223 20.30 -20.43 2.25
C LYS A 223 20.66 -21.20 3.52
N ARG A 224 21.09 -20.51 4.58
CA ARG A 224 21.36 -21.14 5.89
C ARG A 224 20.09 -21.57 6.61
N ALA A 225 19.02 -20.77 6.54
CA ALA A 225 17.76 -21.05 7.20
C ALA A 225 16.93 -22.13 6.47
N SER A 226 16.99 -22.17 5.14
CA SER A 226 16.25 -23.11 4.30
C SER A 226 16.99 -23.40 2.98
N PRO A 227 17.94 -24.35 2.96
CA PRO A 227 18.77 -24.65 1.78
C PRO A 227 17.98 -25.07 0.54
N ASN A 228 16.84 -25.75 0.73
CA ASN A 228 15.99 -26.27 -0.35
C ASN A 228 14.69 -25.46 -0.51
N LEU A 229 14.79 -24.14 -0.36
CA LEU A 229 13.62 -23.26 -0.46
C LEU A 229 13.02 -23.31 -1.87
N ALA A 230 11.71 -23.54 -1.96
CA ALA A 230 11.01 -23.56 -3.22
C ALA A 230 11.00 -22.16 -3.87
N THR A 231 11.14 -22.09 -5.19
CA THR A 231 11.21 -20.81 -5.89
C THR A 231 9.89 -20.01 -5.84
N LYS A 232 8.77 -20.70 -5.62
CA LYS A 232 7.45 -20.08 -5.39
C LYS A 232 7.24 -19.54 -3.98
N SER A 233 8.17 -19.78 -3.05
CA SER A 233 8.11 -19.19 -1.72
C SER A 233 8.28 -17.67 -1.79
N PHE A 234 7.69 -16.96 -0.83
CA PHE A 234 7.81 -15.51 -0.75
C PHE A 234 9.24 -15.09 -0.40
N VAL A 235 9.72 -14.03 -1.06
CA VAL A 235 11.02 -13.41 -0.77
C VAL A 235 11.02 -12.79 0.62
N PHE A 236 9.90 -12.18 1.03
CA PHE A 236 9.72 -11.57 2.34
C PHE A 236 8.68 -12.38 3.14
N PRO A 237 9.09 -13.45 3.84
CA PRO A 237 8.17 -14.31 4.57
C PRO A 237 7.60 -13.64 5.82
N ALA A 238 6.37 -13.99 6.18
CA ALA A 238 5.84 -13.69 7.50
C ALA A 238 6.69 -14.39 8.57
N TYR A 239 6.84 -13.76 9.73
CA TYR A 239 7.60 -14.33 10.83
C TYR A 239 7.02 -13.94 12.19
N THR A 240 7.31 -14.78 13.17
CA THR A 240 7.08 -14.51 14.60
C THR A 240 8.39 -14.65 15.36
N ILE A 241 8.65 -13.78 16.33
CA ILE A 241 9.82 -13.89 17.19
C ILE A 241 9.49 -14.84 18.35
N GLU A 242 10.27 -15.90 18.51
CA GLU A 242 10.15 -16.84 19.62
C GLU A 242 10.76 -16.25 20.91
N ALA A 243 10.49 -16.88 22.06
CA ALA A 243 10.96 -16.39 23.36
C ALA A 243 12.49 -16.27 23.48
N ASN A 244 13.23 -17.05 22.68
CA ASN A 244 14.69 -17.00 22.59
C ASN A 244 15.22 -15.92 21.62
N GLY A 245 14.35 -15.08 21.04
CA GLY A 245 14.70 -14.05 20.07
C GLY A 245 14.86 -14.53 18.62
N THR A 246 14.68 -15.83 18.36
CA THR A 246 14.83 -16.41 17.02
C THR A 246 13.57 -16.20 16.18
N PRO A 247 13.68 -15.77 14.91
CA PRO A 247 12.53 -15.65 14.03
C PRO A 247 12.09 -17.02 13.51
N LYS A 248 10.85 -17.39 13.78
CA LYS A 248 10.16 -18.51 13.12
C LYS A 248 9.54 -18.02 11.82
N LEU A 249 10.02 -18.54 10.69
CA LEU A 249 9.67 -18.09 9.35
C LEU A 249 8.52 -18.91 8.75
N ASN A 250 7.61 -18.25 8.03
CA ASN A 250 6.59 -18.86 7.21
C ASN A 250 6.74 -18.41 5.75
N TRP A 251 7.38 -19.26 4.95
CA TRP A 251 7.70 -19.02 3.53
C TRP A 251 6.49 -19.05 2.59
N TYR A 252 5.34 -19.50 3.07
CA TYR A 252 4.10 -19.62 2.29
C TYR A 252 3.11 -18.48 2.57
N LYS A 253 3.51 -17.52 3.39
CA LYS A 253 2.75 -16.30 3.67
C LYS A 253 3.69 -15.10 3.57
N HIS A 254 3.30 -14.07 2.82
CA HIS A 254 4.06 -12.84 2.79
C HIS A 254 3.98 -12.10 4.12
N LEU A 255 5.04 -11.35 4.42
CA LEU A 255 5.10 -10.44 5.56
C LEU A 255 3.98 -9.39 5.50
N ASP A 256 3.38 -9.05 6.65
CA ASP A 256 2.26 -8.11 6.71
C ASP A 256 2.73 -6.65 6.62
N GLN A 257 2.01 -5.82 5.87
CA GLN A 257 2.35 -4.40 5.71
C GLN A 257 2.33 -3.63 7.03
N ASN A 258 1.44 -3.94 7.96
CA ASN A 258 1.43 -3.28 9.27
C ASN A 258 2.63 -3.73 10.10
N GLN A 259 3.05 -5.00 10.00
CA GLN A 259 4.28 -5.45 10.65
C GLN A 259 5.50 -4.69 10.12
N VAL A 260 5.58 -4.45 8.80
CA VAL A 260 6.63 -3.61 8.20
C VAL A 260 6.62 -2.20 8.78
N ARG A 261 5.44 -1.58 8.84
CA ARG A 261 5.26 -0.22 9.38
C ARG A 261 5.69 -0.12 10.84
N LEU A 262 5.25 -1.06 11.68
CA LEU A 262 5.60 -1.08 13.10
C LEU A 262 7.11 -1.27 13.29
N TYR A 263 7.74 -2.14 12.51
CA TYR A 263 9.18 -2.39 12.59
C TYR A 263 9.99 -1.15 12.18
N ILE A 264 9.61 -0.49 11.08
CA ILE A 264 10.27 0.74 10.64
C ILE A 264 10.07 1.87 11.67
N ASN A 265 8.88 2.01 12.24
CA ASN A 265 8.64 3.00 13.30
C ASN A 265 9.52 2.79 14.52
N ASP A 266 9.65 1.55 14.98
CA ASP A 266 10.50 1.22 16.12
C ASP A 266 11.97 1.57 15.82
N ALA A 267 12.45 1.27 14.61
CA ALA A 267 13.79 1.63 14.15
C ALA A 267 13.99 3.16 14.07
N VAL A 268 12.97 3.91 13.64
CA VAL A 268 12.97 5.38 13.60
C VAL A 268 12.99 5.97 15.00
N GLN A 269 12.14 5.46 15.91
CA GLN A 269 12.05 5.95 17.29
C GLN A 269 13.34 5.72 18.09
N LYS A 270 14.08 4.65 17.79
CA LYS A 270 15.36 4.34 18.43
C LYS A 270 16.53 5.18 17.88
N CYS A 271 16.37 5.84 16.74
CA CYS A 271 17.42 6.65 16.14
C CYS A 271 17.10 8.14 16.30
N SER A 272 17.83 8.81 17.20
CA SER A 272 17.65 10.25 17.48
C SER A 272 17.90 11.16 16.28
N GLU A 273 18.58 10.66 15.25
CA GLU A 273 18.90 11.39 14.02
C GLU A 273 17.79 11.31 12.96
N LEU A 274 16.75 10.50 13.19
CA LEU A 274 15.61 10.37 12.28
C LEU A 274 14.43 11.23 12.72
N PRO A 275 13.70 11.86 11.78
CA PRO A 275 12.54 12.67 12.11
C PRO A 275 11.42 11.79 12.70
N THR A 276 10.88 12.18 13.84
CA THR A 276 9.79 11.44 14.51
C THR A 276 8.41 11.89 14.00
N GLY A 277 7.58 10.93 13.56
CA GLY A 277 6.18 11.15 13.17
C GLY A 277 5.72 10.35 11.93
N ASN A 278 4.49 10.58 11.44
CA ASN A 278 3.84 9.87 10.31
C ASN A 278 4.51 10.10 8.92
N PHE A 279 5.82 10.37 8.87
CA PHE A 279 6.50 11.00 7.74
C PHE A 279 7.09 10.02 6.72
N PHE A 280 7.40 8.78 7.11
CA PHE A 280 8.06 7.78 6.25
C PHE A 280 7.12 7.05 5.26
N TYR A 281 5.80 7.27 5.38
CA TYR A 281 4.79 6.36 4.83
C TYR A 281 4.35 6.63 3.40
N SER A 282 4.75 7.75 2.78
CA SER A 282 4.42 8.01 1.37
C SER A 282 5.60 7.87 0.41
N SER A 283 6.78 7.52 0.93
CA SER A 283 8.00 7.24 0.18
C SER A 283 8.34 5.75 0.08
N LEU A 284 7.58 4.87 0.76
CA LEU A 284 7.71 3.41 0.79
C LEU A 284 6.40 2.73 0.35
#